data_AF-A0A6I3B5B3-F1
#
_entry.id   AF-A0A6I3B5B3-F1
#
_cell.length_a   1.000
_cell.length_b   1.000
_cell.length_c   1.000
_cell.angle_alpha   90.00
_cell.angle_beta   90.00
_cell.angle_gamma   90.00
#
_symmetry.space_group_name_H-M   'P 1'
#
loop_
_entity.id
_entity.type
_entity.pdbx_description
1 polymer ?
#
loop_
_entity_poly.entity_id
_entity_poly.type
_entity_poly.pdbx_seq_one_letter_code
_entity_poly.pdbx_strand_id
1 'polypeptide(L)'
;MLAAVPSRDGTRCALIVQTAVRTTLYVGVIVRATAGAPMAVADPIRVETRLTEAISVSWSGANSLIVLGSDGAESLQVFDLNLARGSVNGIGAPEAPVMVASAPGLPPLVGAADGWIYEYVGSTWRKRTSGTSPAYPN
;
A
#
# COMPACT_ATOMS: atom_id res chain seq x y z
N MET A 1 12.03 6.76 7.27
CA MET A 1 11.11 5.71 6.80
C MET A 1 9.84 5.83 7.61
N LEU A 2 8.67 5.91 6.97
CA LEU A 2 7.38 6.07 7.64
C LEU A 2 6.63 4.74 7.78
N ALA A 3 6.79 3.83 6.82
CA ALA A 3 6.22 2.50 6.87
C ALA A 3 7.15 1.49 6.20
N ALA A 4 7.15 0.25 6.72
CA ALA A 4 7.78 -0.91 6.14
C ALA A 4 6.79 -2.08 6.20
N VAL A 5 6.30 -2.51 5.04
CA VAL A 5 5.25 -3.53 4.91
C VAL A 5 5.85 -4.75 4.20
N PRO A 6 6.15 -5.83 4.93
CA PRO A 6 6.71 -7.04 4.32
C PRO A 6 5.68 -7.68 3.38
N SER A 7 6.16 -8.26 2.28
CA SER A 7 5.35 -9.16 1.46
C SER A 7 4.97 -10.40 2.27
N ARG A 8 3.89 -11.08 1.86
CA ARG A 8 3.38 -12.24 2.59
C ARG A 8 4.37 -13.40 2.70
N ASP A 9 5.24 -13.56 1.70
CA ASP A 9 6.33 -14.54 1.68
C ASP A 9 7.58 -14.08 2.48
N GLY A 10 7.59 -12.84 2.95
CA GLY A 10 8.69 -12.25 3.72
C GLY A 10 9.99 -12.06 2.93
N THR A 11 9.93 -12.04 1.60
CA THR A 11 11.11 -11.88 0.72
C THR A 11 11.34 -10.43 0.29
N ARG A 12 10.29 -9.61 0.30
CA ARG A 12 10.32 -8.19 -0.10
C ARG A 12 9.66 -7.31 0.94
N CYS A 13 9.94 -6.03 0.86
CA CYS A 13 9.31 -5.02 1.72
C CYS A 13 8.93 -3.81 0.89
N ALA A 14 7.66 -3.39 0.98
CA ALA A 14 7.21 -2.10 0.49
C ALA A 14 7.53 -1.04 1.54
N LEU A 15 8.14 0.06 1.11
CA LEU A 15 8.64 1.11 1.98
C LEU A 15 8.02 2.44 1.58
N ILE A 16 7.44 3.14 2.55
CA ILE A 16 7.11 4.56 2.40
C ILE A 16 8.24 5.36 3.01
N VAL A 17 8.96 6.09 2.17
CA VAL A 17 10.12 6.88 2.55
C VAL A 17 9.78 8.36 2.39
N GLN A 18 9.98 9.14 3.45
CA GLN A 18 9.90 10.59 3.39
C GLN A 18 11.23 11.15 2.88
N THR A 19 11.17 11.87 1.77
CA THR A 19 12.31 12.60 1.18
C THR A 19 11.92 14.07 1.10
N ALA A 20 12.55 14.90 1.92
CA ALA A 20 12.14 16.29 2.14
C ALA A 20 10.65 16.37 2.51
N VAL A 21 9.84 17.04 1.68
CA VAL A 21 8.40 17.25 1.92
C VAL A 21 7.49 16.18 1.30
N ARG A 22 8.04 15.22 0.54
CA ARG A 22 7.25 14.20 -0.16
C ARG A 22 7.47 12.84 0.45
N THR A 23 6.45 11.99 0.37
CA THR A 23 6.58 10.56 0.64
C THR A 23 6.57 9.80 -0.69
N THR A 24 7.42 8.79 -0.80
CA THR A 24 7.60 8.03 -2.04
C THR A 24 7.65 6.55 -1.73
N LEU A 25 7.12 5.74 -2.64
CA LEU A 25 7.05 4.29 -2.50
C LEU A 25 8.26 3.60 -3.13
N TYR A 26 8.88 2.72 -2.34
CA TYR A 26 9.98 1.85 -2.76
C TYR A 26 9.63 0.38 -2.48
N VAL A 27 10.29 -0.54 -3.16
CA VAL A 27 10.32 -1.96 -2.81
C VAL A 27 11.77 -2.40 -2.72
N GLY A 28 12.14 -3.02 -1.61
CA GLY A 28 13.45 -3.64 -1.41
C GLY A 28 13.32 -5.13 -1.09
N VAL A 29 14.45 -5.82 -1.10
CA VAL A 29 14.54 -7.25 -0.76
C VAL A 29 14.86 -7.40 0.72
N ILE A 30 14.15 -8.30 1.40
CA ILE A 30 14.47 -8.64 2.80
C ILE A 30 15.64 -9.63 2.78
N VAL A 31 16.77 -9.22 3.34
CA VAL A 31 17.95 -10.05 3.51
C VAL A 31 17.98 -10.55 4.95
N ARG A 32 17.96 -11.88 5.10
CA ARG A 32 18.15 -12.55 6.38
C ARG A 32 19.62 -12.94 6.49
N ALA A 33 20.31 -12.40 7.48
CA ALA A 33 21.64 -12.84 7.81
C ALA A 33 21.57 -14.15 8.62
N THR A 34 22.70 -14.87 8.68
CA THR A 34 22.86 -16.06 9.53
C THR A 34 22.58 -15.76 11.01
N ALA A 35 22.35 -16.80 11.80
CA ALA A 35 21.88 -16.69 13.19
C ALA A 35 22.65 -15.61 13.99
N GLY A 36 21.91 -14.64 14.53
CA GLY A 36 22.42 -13.56 15.37
C GLY A 36 22.59 -12.20 14.70
N ALA A 37 22.43 -12.09 13.38
CA ALA A 37 22.55 -10.81 12.67
C ALA A 37 21.18 -10.17 12.34
N PRO A 38 21.10 -8.83 12.31
CA PRO A 38 19.84 -8.12 12.07
C PRO A 38 19.32 -8.35 10.65
N MET A 39 17.99 -8.42 10.51
CA MET A 39 17.34 -8.39 9.19
C MET A 39 17.54 -7.01 8.56
N ALA A 40 17.78 -6.99 7.25
CA ALA A 40 17.96 -5.76 6.49
C ALA A 40 17.03 -5.73 5.28
N VAL A 41 16.70 -4.51 4.81
CA VAL A 41 16.09 -4.31 3.49
C VAL A 41 17.18 -3.79 2.56
N ALA A 42 17.56 -4.60 1.58
CA ALA A 42 18.58 -4.29 0.60
C ALA A 42 17.98 -3.73 -0.69
N ASP A 43 18.76 -2.88 -1.36
CA ASP A 43 18.51 -2.36 -2.71
C ASP A 43 17.08 -1.86 -2.95
N PRO A 44 16.56 -0.91 -2.14
CA PRO A 44 15.23 -0.38 -2.35
C PRO A 44 15.14 0.39 -3.68
N ILE A 45 14.24 -0.04 -4.54
CA ILE A 45 13.97 0.56 -5.86
C ILE A 45 12.65 1.30 -5.80
N ARG A 46 12.61 2.53 -6.35
CA ARG A 46 11.38 3.30 -6.49
C ARG A 46 10.44 2.59 -7.47
N VAL A 47 9.23 2.25 -7.04
CA VAL A 47 8.32 1.39 -7.84
C VAL A 47 7.38 2.13 -8.77
N GLU A 48 7.20 3.44 -8.56
CA GLU A 48 6.42 4.28 -9.45
C GLU A 48 6.93 5.73 -9.38
N THR A 49 6.67 6.51 -10.43
CA THR A 49 7.00 7.95 -10.48
C THR A 49 5.78 8.86 -10.65
N ARG A 50 4.59 8.26 -10.72
CA ARG A 50 3.33 8.97 -10.99
C ARG A 50 2.74 9.58 -9.72
N LEU A 51 2.89 8.92 -8.58
CA LEU A 51 2.45 9.41 -7.30
C LEU A 51 3.39 10.50 -6.82
N THR A 52 2.78 11.60 -6.41
CA THR A 52 3.44 12.71 -5.73
C THR A 52 3.53 12.49 -4.22
N GLU A 53 2.68 11.61 -3.68
CA GLU A 53 2.59 11.24 -2.27
C GLU A 53 2.05 9.81 -2.12
N ALA A 54 2.60 9.05 -1.18
CA ALA A 54 2.06 7.75 -0.74
C ALA A 54 1.99 7.72 0.79
N ILE A 55 0.83 7.41 1.37
CA ILE A 55 0.61 7.48 2.83
C ILE A 55 0.29 6.11 3.46
N SER A 56 -0.21 5.15 2.67
CA SER A 56 -0.48 3.79 3.12
C SER A 56 -0.27 2.80 1.98
N VAL A 57 0.22 1.60 2.28
CA VAL A 57 0.49 0.56 1.29
C VAL A 57 0.18 -0.83 1.85
N SER A 58 -0.35 -1.71 1.01
CA SER A 58 -0.62 -3.11 1.36
C SER A 58 -0.39 -4.03 0.16
N TRP A 59 0.12 -5.24 0.40
CA TRP A 59 0.35 -6.23 -0.65
C TRP A 59 -0.96 -6.95 -1.03
N SER A 60 -1.44 -6.75 -2.25
CA SER A 60 -2.61 -7.46 -2.78
C SER A 60 -2.25 -8.80 -3.44
N GLY A 61 -0.96 -9.05 -3.65
CA GLY A 61 -0.46 -10.24 -4.33
C GLY A 61 1.06 -10.29 -4.31
N ALA A 62 1.64 -11.29 -4.98
CA ALA A 62 3.10 -11.41 -5.06
C ALA A 62 3.72 -10.21 -5.80
N ASN A 63 3.08 -9.69 -6.85
CA ASN A 63 3.61 -8.59 -7.66
C ASN A 63 2.62 -7.42 -7.73
N SER A 64 1.76 -7.27 -6.74
CA SER A 64 0.75 -6.23 -6.73
C SER A 64 0.61 -5.57 -5.37
N LEU A 65 0.44 -4.25 -5.39
CA LEU A 65 0.27 -3.40 -4.22
C LEU A 65 -1.02 -2.59 -4.37
N ILE A 66 -1.70 -2.38 -3.25
CA ILE A 66 -2.71 -1.33 -3.11
C ILE A 66 -2.05 -0.18 -2.34
N VAL A 67 -2.16 1.02 -2.88
CA VAL A 67 -1.53 2.22 -2.32
C VAL A 67 -2.59 3.29 -2.13
N LEU A 68 -2.60 3.93 -0.97
CA LEU A 68 -3.30 5.19 -0.76
C LEU A 68 -2.32 6.33 -0.93
N GLY A 69 -2.62 7.25 -1.84
CA GLY A 69 -1.73 8.36 -2.16
C GLY A 69 -2.39 9.40 -3.06
N SER A 70 -1.59 10.28 -3.65
CA SER A 70 -2.02 11.25 -4.66
C SER A 70 -1.01 11.28 -5.81
N ASP A 71 -1.48 11.51 -7.04
CA ASP A 71 -0.69 11.74 -8.25
C ASP A 71 -0.56 13.22 -8.64
N GLY A 72 -0.82 14.12 -7.69
CA GLY A 72 -0.79 15.57 -7.84
C GLY A 72 -2.17 16.21 -7.71
N ALA A 73 -3.22 15.39 -7.56
CA ALA A 73 -4.55 15.84 -7.18
C ALA A 73 -4.61 16.33 -5.72
N GLU A 74 -5.56 17.22 -5.42
CA GLU A 74 -5.81 17.70 -4.06
C GLU A 74 -6.37 16.62 -3.12
N SER A 75 -6.91 15.52 -3.67
CA SER A 75 -7.53 14.44 -2.90
C SER A 75 -6.74 13.13 -3.01
N LEU A 76 -6.75 12.38 -1.91
CA LEU A 76 -6.17 11.03 -1.86
C LEU A 76 -7.04 10.04 -2.64
N GLN A 77 -6.40 9.14 -3.35
CA GLN A 77 -7.01 8.04 -4.08
C GLN A 77 -6.31 6.72 -3.78
N VAL A 78 -7.05 5.62 -3.98
CA VAL A 78 -6.46 4.29 -3.97
C VAL A 78 -5.98 3.94 -5.37
N PHE A 79 -4.77 3.40 -5.43
CA PHE A 79 -4.12 2.94 -6.65
C PHE A 79 -3.82 1.45 -6.57
N ASP A 80 -4.12 0.72 -7.65
CA ASP A 80 -3.65 -0.64 -7.90
C ASP A 80 -2.36 -0.59 -8.73
N LEU A 81 -1.28 -1.11 -8.15
CA LEU A 81 0.05 -1.11 -8.74
C LEU A 81 0.44 -2.55 -9.09
N ASN A 82 0.84 -2.77 -10.33
CA ASN A 82 1.43 -4.02 -10.78
C ASN A 82 2.94 -3.85 -10.96
N LEU A 83 3.73 -4.46 -10.08
CA LEU A 83 5.19 -4.36 -10.08
C LEU A 83 5.85 -5.03 -11.28
N ALA A 84 5.23 -6.09 -11.82
CA ALA A 84 5.77 -6.80 -12.98
C ALA A 84 5.55 -6.05 -14.29
N ARG A 85 4.47 -5.27 -14.38
CA ARG A 85 4.10 -4.48 -15.57
C ARG A 85 4.45 -3.00 -15.46
N GLY A 86 4.79 -2.52 -14.27
CA GLY A 86 5.00 -1.10 -13.99
C GLY A 86 3.74 -0.25 -14.13
N SER A 87 2.55 -0.84 -14.05
CA SER A 87 1.29 -0.12 -14.23
C SER A 87 0.76 0.43 -12.92
N VAL A 88 0.21 1.64 -12.95
CA VAL A 88 -0.43 2.32 -11.83
C VAL A 88 -1.84 2.75 -12.28
N ASN A 89 -2.87 2.19 -11.65
CA ASN A 89 -4.27 2.46 -12.00
C ASN A 89 -5.02 2.99 -10.78
N GLY A 90 -5.62 4.18 -10.90
CA GLY A 90 -6.50 4.72 -9.86
C GLY A 90 -7.84 3.97 -9.84
N ILE A 91 -8.28 3.56 -8.66
CA ILE A 91 -9.58 2.87 -8.43
C ILE A 91 -10.53 3.71 -7.57
N GLY A 92 -10.24 5.02 -7.43
CA GLY A 92 -10.97 5.96 -6.59
C GLY A 92 -10.74 5.71 -5.10
N ALA A 93 -11.51 6.39 -4.26
CA ALA A 93 -11.53 6.17 -2.82
C ALA A 93 -12.89 6.60 -2.24
N PRO A 94 -13.28 6.08 -1.07
CA PRO A 94 -14.26 6.75 -0.21
C PRO A 94 -13.80 8.16 0.18
N GLU A 95 -14.71 8.96 0.73
CA GLU A 95 -14.37 10.27 1.30
C GLU A 95 -13.41 10.12 2.49
N ALA A 96 -12.44 11.02 2.60
CA ALA A 96 -11.43 11.07 3.66
C ALA A 96 -10.80 9.70 4.00
N PRO A 97 -10.17 9.03 3.02
CA PRO A 97 -9.54 7.73 3.23
C PRO A 97 -8.31 7.90 4.14
N VAL A 98 -8.10 6.95 5.06
CA VAL A 98 -7.02 7.01 6.07
C VAL A 98 -5.97 5.94 5.81
N MET A 99 -6.39 4.70 5.54
CA MET A 99 -5.46 3.60 5.31
C MET A 99 -6.07 2.48 4.48
N VAL A 100 -5.20 1.68 3.85
CA VAL A 100 -5.60 0.54 3.01
C VAL A 100 -5.19 -0.80 3.61
N ALA A 101 -5.97 -1.83 3.31
CA ALA A 101 -5.58 -3.22 3.49
C ALA A 101 -5.95 -4.04 2.26
N SER A 102 -5.11 -5.00 1.90
CA SER A 102 -5.37 -5.92 0.80
C SER A 102 -4.75 -7.28 1.07
N ALA A 103 -5.22 -8.29 0.35
CA ALA A 103 -4.70 -9.65 0.42
C ALA A 103 -5.01 -10.39 -0.89
N PRO A 104 -4.24 -11.43 -1.24
CA PRO A 104 -4.48 -12.23 -2.43
C PRO A 104 -5.92 -12.75 -2.51
N GLY A 105 -6.61 -12.44 -3.61
CA GLY A 105 -7.98 -12.90 -3.87
C GLY A 105 -9.06 -12.23 -3.02
N LEU A 106 -8.72 -11.26 -2.18
CA LEU A 106 -9.66 -10.51 -1.37
C LEU A 106 -9.78 -9.06 -1.87
N PRO A 107 -10.96 -8.43 -1.73
CA PRO A 107 -11.16 -7.06 -2.19
C PRO A 107 -10.27 -6.10 -1.38
N PRO A 108 -9.73 -5.04 -2.01
CA PRO A 108 -9.12 -3.93 -1.30
C PRO A 108 -10.10 -3.34 -0.27
N LEU A 109 -9.57 -3.00 0.91
CA LEU A 109 -10.28 -2.33 1.97
C LEU A 109 -9.68 -0.94 2.21
N VAL A 110 -10.55 0.01 2.57
CA VAL A 110 -10.16 1.34 3.02
C VAL A 110 -10.83 1.62 4.35
N GLY A 111 -10.06 2.00 5.36
CA GLY A 111 -10.60 2.67 6.53
C GLY A 111 -10.65 4.17 6.26
N ALA A 112 -11.77 4.81 6.58
CA ALA A 112 -11.98 6.24 6.36
C ALA A 112 -12.23 6.99 7.68
N ALA A 113 -12.09 8.33 7.64
CA ALA A 113 -12.22 9.17 8.82
C ALA A 113 -13.66 9.20 9.39
N ASP A 114 -14.65 8.78 8.60
CA ASP A 114 -16.05 8.65 9.02
C ASP A 114 -16.32 7.44 9.94
N GLY A 115 -15.29 6.68 10.30
CA GLY A 115 -15.40 5.52 11.17
C GLY A 115 -15.90 4.27 10.46
N TRP A 116 -15.86 4.22 9.12
CA TRP A 116 -16.22 3.03 8.34
C TRP A 116 -15.05 2.43 7.57
N ILE A 117 -15.08 1.11 7.47
CA ILE A 117 -14.31 0.33 6.52
C ILE A 117 -15.17 0.11 5.28
N TYR A 118 -14.60 0.47 4.14
CA TYR A 118 -15.15 0.27 2.81
C TYR A 118 -14.44 -0.89 2.13
N GLU A 119 -15.15 -1.61 1.27
CA GLU A 119 -14.58 -2.61 0.37
C GLU A 119 -14.80 -2.22 -1.10
N TYR A 120 -13.83 -2.53 -1.95
CA TYR A 120 -13.92 -2.30 -3.38
C TYR A 120 -14.54 -3.52 -4.09
N VAL A 121 -15.74 -3.36 -4.65
CA VAL A 121 -16.50 -4.43 -5.31
C VAL A 121 -17.15 -3.89 -6.57
N GLY A 122 -17.01 -4.61 -7.70
CA GLY A 122 -17.72 -4.25 -8.93
C GLY A 122 -17.47 -2.82 -9.42
N SER A 123 -16.25 -2.32 -9.22
CA SER A 123 -15.83 -0.95 -9.55
C SER A 123 -16.36 0.17 -8.65
N THR A 124 -16.95 -0.15 -7.49
CA THR A 124 -17.41 0.85 -6.51
C THR A 124 -16.93 0.55 -5.09
N TRP A 125 -16.91 1.58 -4.25
CA TRP A 125 -16.62 1.48 -2.83
C TRP A 125 -17.93 1.34 -2.03
N ARG A 126 -18.04 0.28 -1.24
CA ARG A 126 -19.23 0.00 -0.41
C ARG A 126 -18.86 -0.08 1.06
N LYS A 127 -19.66 0.55 1.93
CA LYS A 127 -19.53 0.38 3.39
C LYS A 127 -19.67 -1.09 3.76
N ARG A 128 -18.71 -1.60 4.51
CA ARG A 128 -18.66 -3.00 4.97
C ARG A 128 -18.97 -3.11 6.45
N THR A 129 -18.26 -2.36 7.28
CA THR A 129 -18.36 -2.43 8.75
C THR A 129 -17.79 -1.18 9.39
N SER A 130 -18.12 -0.90 10.64
CA SER A 130 -17.49 0.15 11.43
C SER A 130 -16.01 -0.17 11.71
N GLY A 131 -15.17 0.86 11.71
CA GLY A 131 -13.74 0.80 11.98
C GLY A 131 -12.94 1.73 11.07
N THR A 132 -11.67 1.98 11.41
CA THR A 132 -10.75 2.79 10.60
C THR A 132 -9.45 2.07 10.27
N SER A 133 -9.21 0.92 10.89
CA SER A 133 -7.97 0.16 10.75
C SER A 133 -8.22 -1.25 10.19
N PRO A 134 -8.52 -1.38 8.88
CA PRO A 134 -8.68 -2.68 8.26
C PRO A 134 -7.36 -3.45 8.25
N ALA A 135 -7.46 -4.77 8.39
CA ALA A 135 -6.37 -5.70 8.16
C ALA A 135 -6.95 -7.06 7.72
N TYR A 136 -6.22 -7.76 6.86
CA TYR A 136 -6.48 -9.17 6.60
C TYR A 136 -5.52 -10.04 7.41
N PRO A 137 -5.94 -11.25 7.85
CA PRO A 137 -5.03 -12.19 8.51
C PRO A 137 -3.86 -12.58 7.60
N ASN A 138 -2.67 -12.65 8.20
CA ASN A 138 -1.44 -13.14 7.55
C ASN A 138 -1.35 -14.67 7.53
#